data_AF-A0A0D2NZJ4-F1
#
_entry.id   AF-A0A0D2NZJ4-F1
#
_cell.length_a   1.000
_cell.length_b   1.000
_cell.length_c   1.000
_cell.angle_alpha   90.00
_cell.angle_beta   90.00
_cell.angle_gamma   90.00
#
_symmetry.space_group_name_H-M   'P 1'
#
loop_
_entity.id
_entity.type
_entity.pdbx_description
1 polymer ?
#
loop_
_entity_poly.entity_id
_entity_poly.type
_entity_poly.pdbx_seq_one_letter_code
_entity_poly.pdbx_strand_id
1 'polypeptide(L)'
;SKQRHNRKKGRENRTRKRVEKASKTKNTTPHPNTLKHVMAADRTPTAYDTSNIPSASTGFIALPDTQSGESSTLRHLLCRRRFKLIKWKGRTSRAILDSAGRVIAVLAGHPNDDDWGSVNRECHSALQSSKKRLRFMKKAVRHRRGHFPA
;
A
#
# COMPACT_ATOMS: atom_id res chain seq x y z
N SER A 1 -11.83 9.97 36.88
CA SER A 1 -10.87 8.84 36.95
C SER A 1 -9.51 9.26 36.40
N LYS A 2 -8.42 9.04 37.17
CA LYS A 2 -7.02 9.33 36.79
C LYS A 2 -6.63 8.75 35.42
N GLN A 3 -7.18 7.61 35.03
CA GLN A 3 -6.93 6.98 33.72
C GLN A 3 -7.37 7.86 32.54
N ARG A 4 -8.51 8.56 32.64
CA ARG A 4 -8.99 9.46 31.57
C ARG A 4 -8.06 10.66 31.39
N HIS A 5 -7.56 11.23 32.50
CA HIS A 5 -6.63 12.35 32.49
C HIS A 5 -5.27 11.97 31.87
N ASN A 6 -4.72 10.81 32.24
CA ASN A 6 -3.46 10.31 31.65
C ASN A 6 -3.58 10.02 30.14
N ARG A 7 -4.75 9.51 29.69
CA ARG A 7 -5.02 9.32 28.25
C ARG A 7 -5.07 10.63 27.48
N LYS A 8 -5.61 11.70 28.08
CA LYS A 8 -5.67 13.05 27.50
C LYS A 8 -4.26 13.65 27.36
N LYS A 9 -3.48 13.67 28.44
CA LYS A 9 -2.08 14.13 28.45
C LYS A 9 -1.19 13.38 27.44
N GLY A 10 -1.40 12.06 27.33
CA GLY A 10 -0.69 11.22 26.36
C GLY A 10 -1.10 11.45 24.89
N ARG A 11 -2.34 11.90 24.63
CA ARG A 11 -2.74 12.36 23.28
C ARG A 11 -2.08 13.69 22.96
N GLU A 12 -2.14 14.66 23.87
CA GLU A 12 -1.56 16.00 23.69
C GLU A 12 -0.04 15.94 23.42
N ASN A 13 0.70 15.14 24.20
CA ASN A 13 2.13 14.94 23.97
C ASN A 13 2.45 14.32 22.61
N ARG A 14 1.63 13.36 22.15
CA ARG A 14 1.80 12.74 20.82
C ARG A 14 1.47 13.73 19.71
N THR A 15 0.45 14.56 19.88
CA THR A 15 0.10 15.61 18.92
C THR A 15 1.24 16.63 18.80
N ARG A 16 1.78 17.12 19.93
CA ARG A 16 2.93 18.04 19.95
C ARG A 16 4.16 17.46 19.24
N LYS A 17 4.55 16.23 19.59
CA LYS A 17 5.68 15.55 18.93
C LYS A 17 5.46 15.34 17.43
N ARG A 18 4.22 15.13 16.99
CA ARG A 18 3.89 15.02 15.55
C ARG A 18 4.04 16.35 14.83
N VAL A 19 3.59 17.46 15.43
CA VAL A 19 3.77 18.81 14.87
C VAL A 19 5.26 19.17 14.78
N GLU A 20 6.04 18.90 15.85
CA GLU A 20 7.50 19.09 15.85
C GLU A 20 8.23 18.23 14.81
N LYS A 21 7.77 17.00 14.58
CA LYS A 21 8.36 16.13 13.56
C LYS A 21 7.95 16.58 12.16
N ALA A 22 6.69 16.99 11.96
CA ALA A 22 6.19 17.50 10.69
C ALA A 22 6.89 18.81 10.28
N SER A 23 7.22 19.69 11.23
CA SER A 23 8.01 20.90 10.95
C SER A 23 9.46 20.57 10.58
N LYS A 24 10.07 19.54 11.19
CA LYS A 24 11.43 19.08 10.88
C LYS A 24 11.57 18.31 9.56
N THR A 25 10.52 17.64 9.09
CA THR A 25 10.60 16.73 7.92
C THR A 25 10.54 17.48 6.57
N LYS A 26 10.26 18.79 6.57
CA LYS A 26 10.06 19.55 5.32
C LYS A 26 11.28 19.63 4.40
N ASN A 27 12.50 19.43 4.93
CA ASN A 27 13.76 19.61 4.19
C ASN A 27 14.71 18.40 4.26
N THR A 28 14.20 17.16 4.39
CA THR A 28 15.07 15.98 4.34
C THR A 28 15.37 15.62 2.89
N THR A 29 16.53 16.03 2.38
CA THR A 29 17.04 15.53 1.10
C THR A 29 17.45 14.06 1.25
N PRO A 30 17.18 13.19 0.25
CA PRO A 30 17.70 11.83 0.25
C PRO A 30 19.21 11.83 0.38
N HIS A 31 19.77 10.79 1.01
CA HIS A 31 21.22 10.61 1.02
C HIS A 31 21.72 10.48 -0.44
N PRO A 32 22.84 11.12 -0.83
CA PRO A 32 23.29 11.16 -2.23
C PRO A 32 23.41 9.79 -2.90
N ASN A 33 23.87 8.77 -2.15
CA ASN A 33 23.96 7.40 -2.68
C ASN A 33 22.61 6.73 -2.92
N THR A 34 21.53 7.18 -2.25
CA THR A 34 20.19 6.65 -2.51
C THR A 34 19.72 7.02 -3.91
N LEU A 35 20.06 8.22 -4.40
CA LEU A 35 19.66 8.71 -5.73
C LEU A 35 20.19 7.84 -6.86
N LYS A 36 21.34 7.18 -6.68
CA LYS A 36 21.94 6.26 -7.67
C LYS A 36 21.08 5.03 -7.95
N HIS A 37 20.20 4.68 -7.02
CA HIS A 37 19.30 3.54 -7.12
C HIS A 37 17.85 3.96 -7.40
N VAL A 38 17.58 5.26 -7.59
CA VAL A 38 16.25 5.77 -7.91
C VAL A 38 16.13 5.89 -9.43
N MET A 39 15.39 4.96 -10.02
CA MET A 39 15.00 5.05 -11.43
C MET A 39 13.82 5.99 -11.60
N ALA A 40 13.81 6.75 -12.69
CA ALA A 40 12.64 7.51 -13.09
C ALA A 40 11.48 6.55 -13.40
N ALA A 41 10.29 6.88 -12.88
CA ALA A 41 9.08 6.11 -13.14
C ALA A 41 8.20 6.82 -14.17
N ASP A 42 7.61 6.03 -15.07
CA ASP A 42 6.56 6.52 -15.97
C ASP A 42 5.39 7.06 -15.16
N ARG A 43 4.71 8.09 -15.66
CA ARG A 43 3.56 8.69 -14.98
C ARG A 43 2.28 8.42 -15.77
N THR A 44 1.23 8.01 -15.08
CA THR A 44 -0.11 7.88 -15.66
C THR A 44 -1.09 8.73 -14.85
N PRO A 45 -1.43 9.94 -15.33
CA PRO A 45 -2.41 10.78 -14.65
C PRO A 45 -3.82 10.19 -14.76
N THR A 46 -4.63 10.45 -13.74
CA THR A 46 -6.04 10.08 -13.65
C THR A 46 -6.86 11.29 -13.23
N ALA A 47 -8.17 11.27 -13.51
CA ALA A 47 -9.09 12.30 -13.06
C ALA A 47 -9.55 12.12 -11.59
N TYR A 48 -9.01 11.12 -10.89
CA TYR A 48 -9.41 10.82 -9.51
C TYR A 48 -8.93 11.92 -8.57
N ASP A 49 -9.80 12.44 -7.70
CA ASP A 49 -9.42 13.42 -6.68
C ASP A 49 -9.30 12.74 -5.31
N THR A 50 -8.08 12.75 -4.75
CA THR A 50 -7.82 12.20 -3.41
C THR A 50 -7.97 13.19 -2.27
N SER A 51 -8.44 14.41 -2.52
CA SER A 51 -8.53 15.43 -1.47
C SER A 51 -9.60 15.09 -0.42
N ASN A 52 -10.68 14.44 -0.85
CA ASN A 52 -11.85 14.17 -0.02
C ASN A 52 -12.04 12.67 0.32
N ILE A 53 -11.03 11.83 0.08
CA ILE A 53 -11.17 10.40 0.34
C ILE A 53 -11.09 10.10 1.85
N PRO A 54 -11.94 9.21 2.38
CA PRO A 54 -11.90 8.81 3.77
C PRO A 54 -10.51 8.29 4.15
N SER A 55 -9.86 8.98 5.08
CA SER A 55 -8.55 8.60 5.59
C SER A 55 -8.56 8.56 7.11
N ALA A 56 -7.91 7.53 7.66
CA ALA A 56 -7.55 7.46 9.06
C ALA A 56 -6.09 7.91 9.22
N SER A 57 -5.68 8.15 10.46
CA SER A 57 -4.27 8.43 10.78
C SER A 57 -3.27 7.32 10.38
N THR A 58 -3.78 6.15 9.98
CA THR A 58 -3.00 4.96 9.60
C THR A 58 -3.10 4.62 8.12
N GLY A 59 -3.85 5.38 7.32
CA GLY A 59 -4.03 5.13 5.88
C GLY A 59 -5.48 5.34 5.42
N PHE A 60 -5.72 5.11 4.13
CA PHE A 60 -7.05 5.20 3.53
C PHE A 60 -7.99 4.14 4.07
N ILE A 61 -9.25 4.51 4.26
CA ILE A 61 -10.30 3.63 4.77
C ILE A 61 -11.09 3.12 3.56
N ALA A 62 -11.14 1.80 3.38
CA ALA A 62 -12.06 1.19 2.42
C ALA A 62 -13.51 1.41 2.89
N LEU A 63 -14.38 1.81 1.97
CA LEU A 63 -15.82 1.84 2.24
C LEU A 63 -16.35 0.40 2.29
N PRO A 64 -17.30 0.08 3.18
CA PRO A 64 -17.92 -1.24 3.21
C PRO A 64 -18.56 -1.51 1.84
N ASP A 65 -18.11 -2.57 1.17
CA ASP A 65 -18.77 -3.03 -0.05
C ASP A 65 -19.98 -3.87 0.34
N THR A 66 -21.17 -3.41 -0.01
CA THR A 66 -22.44 -4.12 0.26
C THR A 66 -22.83 -5.03 -0.90
N GLN A 67 -22.10 -4.98 -2.01
CA GLN A 67 -22.42 -5.75 -3.21
C GLN A 67 -21.62 -7.05 -3.23
N SER A 68 -22.26 -8.14 -3.65
CA SER A 68 -21.55 -9.37 -3.99
C SER A 68 -20.64 -9.09 -5.19
N GLY A 69 -19.39 -9.54 -5.12
CA GLY A 69 -18.43 -9.33 -6.20
C GLY A 69 -18.93 -9.92 -7.52
N GLU A 70 -19.18 -9.07 -8.52
CA GLU A 70 -19.54 -9.49 -9.87
C GLU A 70 -18.26 -9.76 -10.69
N SER A 71 -18.17 -10.93 -11.31
CA SER A 71 -17.08 -11.22 -12.25
C SER A 71 -17.41 -10.62 -13.62
N SER A 72 -16.59 -9.68 -14.08
CA SER A 72 -16.75 -9.04 -15.40
C SER A 72 -15.60 -9.39 -16.33
N THR A 73 -15.90 -9.54 -17.63
CA THR A 73 -14.87 -9.71 -18.65
C THR A 73 -14.14 -8.40 -18.94
N LEU A 74 -12.89 -8.50 -19.40
CA LEU A 74 -12.08 -7.33 -19.77
C LEU A 74 -12.82 -6.44 -20.79
N ARG A 75 -13.42 -7.04 -21.82
CA ARG A 75 -14.18 -6.30 -22.84
C ARG A 75 -15.34 -5.53 -22.21
N HIS A 76 -16.05 -6.11 -21.24
CA HIS A 76 -17.12 -5.42 -20.53
C HIS A 76 -16.60 -4.20 -19.76
N LEU A 77 -15.48 -4.34 -19.05
CA LEU A 77 -14.87 -3.23 -18.29
C LEU A 77 -14.45 -2.07 -19.20
N LEU A 78 -13.83 -2.37 -20.34
CA LEU A 78 -13.35 -1.35 -21.29
C LEU A 78 -14.49 -0.67 -22.05
N CYS A 79 -15.46 -1.45 -22.55
CA CYS A 79 -16.53 -0.90 -23.38
C CYS A 79 -17.64 -0.24 -22.57
N ARG A 80 -17.98 -0.75 -21.37
CA ARG A 80 -19.17 -0.32 -20.61
C ARG A 80 -18.88 0.44 -19.33
N ARG A 81 -17.77 0.14 -18.65
CA ARG A 81 -17.46 0.74 -17.33
C ARG A 81 -16.42 1.86 -17.39
N ARG A 82 -16.02 2.30 -18.61
CA ARG A 82 -15.02 3.37 -18.86
C ARG A 82 -13.65 3.10 -18.23
N PHE A 83 -13.27 1.83 -18.09
CA PHE A 83 -11.95 1.47 -17.60
C PHE A 83 -10.89 1.75 -18.68
N LYS A 84 -9.70 2.18 -18.25
CA LYS A 84 -8.53 2.33 -19.11
C LYS A 84 -7.59 1.15 -18.91
N LEU A 85 -7.31 0.40 -19.98
CA LEU A 85 -6.29 -0.64 -19.93
C LEU A 85 -4.90 -0.02 -20.04
N ILE A 86 -4.09 -0.22 -19.00
CA ILE A 86 -2.67 0.15 -19.01
C ILE A 86 -1.87 -1.13 -19.24
N LYS A 87 -1.37 -1.32 -20.47
CA LYS A 87 -0.44 -2.42 -20.75
C LYS A 87 0.85 -2.19 -19.97
N TRP A 88 1.25 -3.18 -19.18
CA TRP A 88 2.44 -3.11 -18.35
C TRP A 88 3.15 -4.45 -18.33
N LYS A 89 4.45 -4.44 -18.64
CA LYS A 89 5.29 -5.66 -18.74
C LYS A 89 5.85 -6.13 -17.39
N GLY A 90 5.55 -5.42 -16.30
CA GLY A 90 6.04 -5.79 -14.96
C GLY A 90 7.52 -5.51 -14.68
N ARG A 91 8.23 -4.84 -15.60
CA ARG A 91 9.67 -4.52 -15.44
C ARG A 91 9.89 -3.09 -14.98
N THR A 92 9.30 -2.13 -15.69
CA THR A 92 9.49 -0.70 -15.44
C THR A 92 8.58 -0.21 -14.33
N SER A 93 9.09 0.71 -13.51
CA SER A 93 8.27 1.39 -12.51
C SER A 93 7.32 2.40 -13.17
N ARG A 94 6.06 2.44 -12.73
CA ARG A 94 5.05 3.40 -13.20
C ARG A 94 4.21 3.91 -12.03
N ALA A 95 4.17 5.23 -11.87
CA ALA A 95 3.33 5.91 -10.90
C ALA A 95 1.98 6.26 -11.52
N ILE A 96 0.90 5.91 -10.84
CA ILE A 96 -0.45 6.36 -11.15
C ILE A 96 -0.72 7.58 -10.29
N LEU A 97 -1.08 8.69 -10.93
CA LEU A 97 -1.26 9.98 -10.29
C LEU A 97 -2.73 10.35 -10.24
N ASP A 98 -3.12 11.06 -9.19
CA ASP A 98 -4.43 11.69 -9.09
C ASP A 98 -4.48 13.01 -9.90
N SER A 99 -5.62 13.70 -9.85
CA SER A 99 -5.84 14.95 -10.58
C SER A 99 -4.93 16.10 -10.14
N ALA A 100 -4.37 16.04 -8.92
CA ALA A 100 -3.42 17.00 -8.37
C ALA A 100 -1.95 16.56 -8.51
N GLY A 101 -1.68 15.46 -9.22
CA GLY A 101 -0.33 14.93 -9.42
C GLY A 101 0.23 14.13 -8.23
N ARG A 102 -0.58 13.81 -7.22
CA ARG A 102 -0.20 12.97 -6.08
C ARG A 102 -0.17 11.50 -6.50
N VAL A 103 0.82 10.75 -6.01
CA VAL A 103 0.93 9.31 -6.29
C VAL A 103 -0.15 8.55 -5.50
N ILE A 104 -1.01 7.82 -6.21
CA ILE A 104 -2.10 7.02 -5.62
C ILE A 104 -1.88 5.51 -5.73
N ALA A 105 -1.09 5.09 -6.72
CA ALA A 105 -0.65 3.71 -6.84
C ALA A 105 0.70 3.67 -7.56
N VAL A 106 1.48 2.62 -7.29
CA VAL A 106 2.79 2.39 -7.92
C VAL A 106 2.80 0.98 -8.47
N LEU A 107 3.02 0.88 -9.78
CA LEU A 107 3.42 -0.35 -10.44
C LEU A 107 4.94 -0.45 -10.29
N ALA A 108 5.42 -1.15 -9.27
CA ALA A 108 6.82 -1.08 -8.86
C ALA A 108 7.79 -1.71 -9.88
N GLY A 109 7.37 -2.79 -10.53
CA GLY A 109 8.20 -3.54 -11.48
C GLY A 109 9.10 -4.53 -10.76
N HIS A 110 10.26 -4.81 -11.35
CA HIS A 110 11.29 -5.60 -10.71
C HIS A 110 12.70 -5.05 -11.00
N PRO A 111 13.71 -5.39 -10.16
CA PRO A 111 15.10 -5.03 -10.42
C PRO A 111 15.58 -5.49 -11.80
N ASN A 112 16.58 -4.79 -12.36
CA ASN A 112 17.22 -5.19 -13.63
C ASN A 112 18.16 -6.39 -13.42
N ASP A 113 17.57 -7.51 -13.05
CA ASP A 113 18.21 -8.78 -12.78
C ASP A 113 17.44 -9.87 -13.52
N ASP A 114 18.13 -10.57 -14.42
CA ASP A 114 17.53 -11.62 -15.24
C ASP A 114 17.08 -12.82 -14.40
N ASP A 115 17.71 -13.05 -13.23
CA ASP A 115 17.38 -14.13 -12.33
C ASP A 115 16.35 -13.74 -11.25
N TRP A 116 15.83 -12.51 -11.29
CA TRP A 116 14.81 -12.05 -10.34
C TRP A 116 13.60 -13.00 -10.25
N GLY A 117 13.25 -13.62 -11.38
CA GLY A 117 12.20 -14.63 -11.44
C GLY A 117 12.50 -15.88 -10.61
N SER A 118 13.74 -16.38 -10.63
CA SER A 118 14.11 -17.54 -9.81
C SER A 118 14.16 -17.18 -8.34
N VAL A 119 14.79 -16.06 -7.99
CA VAL A 119 14.85 -15.55 -6.61
C VAL A 119 13.46 -15.47 -5.99
N ASN A 120 12.46 -14.96 -6.72
CA ASN A 120 11.08 -14.90 -6.22
C ASN A 120 10.43 -16.28 -6.06
N ARG A 121 10.65 -17.21 -7.00
CA ARG A 121 10.13 -18.57 -6.90
C ARG A 121 10.75 -19.34 -5.74
N GLU A 122 12.04 -19.18 -5.52
CA GLU A 122 12.76 -19.79 -4.40
C GLU A 122 12.29 -19.21 -3.07
N CYS A 123 12.19 -17.89 -2.96
CA CYS A 123 11.62 -17.23 -1.79
C CYS A 123 10.19 -17.70 -1.50
N HIS A 124 9.34 -17.77 -2.52
CA HIS A 124 7.98 -18.30 -2.39
C HIS A 124 7.99 -19.75 -1.87
N SER A 125 8.83 -20.61 -2.45
CA SER A 125 8.97 -22.01 -2.06
C SER A 125 9.45 -22.14 -0.61
N ALA A 126 10.39 -21.30 -0.19
CA ALA A 126 10.90 -21.25 1.18
C ALA A 126 9.84 -20.78 2.19
N LEU A 127 9.01 -19.80 1.82
CA LEU A 127 7.88 -19.35 2.63
C LEU A 127 6.81 -20.44 2.75
N GLN A 128 6.46 -21.13 1.66
CA GLN A 128 5.48 -22.21 1.67
C GLN A 128 5.97 -23.43 2.46
N SER A 129 7.24 -23.80 2.33
CA SER A 129 7.83 -24.90 3.10
C SER A 129 7.86 -24.57 4.60
N SER A 130 8.21 -23.33 4.93
CA SER A 130 8.22 -22.85 6.32
C SER A 130 6.83 -22.76 6.93
N LYS A 131 5.82 -22.35 6.14
CA LYS A 131 4.41 -22.30 6.57
C LYS A 131 3.91 -23.63 7.14
N LYS A 132 4.34 -24.76 6.57
CA LYS A 132 3.97 -26.12 7.06
C LYS A 132 4.48 -26.41 8.47
N ARG A 133 5.54 -25.73 8.91
CA ARG A 133 6.17 -25.91 10.23
C ARG A 133 5.67 -24.90 11.27
N LEU A 134 4.93 -23.88 10.86
CA LEU A 134 4.38 -22.88 11.77
C LEU A 134 3.25 -23.49 12.61
N ARG A 135 3.33 -23.33 13.93
CA ARG A 135 2.28 -23.70 14.87
C ARG A 135 1.63 -22.44 15.41
N PHE A 136 0.30 -22.39 15.33
CA PHE A 136 -0.48 -21.26 15.80
C PHE A 136 -1.39 -21.67 16.96
N MET A 137 -1.55 -20.79 17.93
CA MET A 137 -2.51 -21.01 19.01
C MET A 137 -3.94 -20.96 18.45
N LYS A 138 -4.88 -21.75 18.99
CA LYS A 138 -6.28 -21.76 18.54
C LYS A 138 -6.92 -20.36 18.49
N LYS A 139 -6.56 -19.50 19.45
CA LYS A 139 -7.02 -18.09 19.52
C LYS A 139 -6.48 -17.19 18.39
N ALA A 140 -5.41 -17.59 17.71
CA ALA A 140 -4.79 -16.87 16.60
C ALA A 140 -5.33 -17.32 15.22
N VAL A 141 -6.13 -18.38 15.16
CA VAL A 141 -6.68 -18.93 13.91
C VAL A 141 -8.11 -18.45 13.63
N ARG A 142 -8.78 -17.86 14.62
CA ARG A 142 -10.14 -17.31 14.50
C ARG A 142 -10.13 -15.83 14.84
N HIS A 143 -10.28 -14.98 13.83
CA HIS A 143 -10.37 -13.54 14.02
C HIS A 143 -11.37 -12.90 13.05
N ARG A 144 -11.68 -11.62 13.25
CA ARG A 144 -12.72 -10.87 12.50
C ARG A 144 -12.52 -10.84 10.97
N ARG A 145 -11.32 -11.16 10.48
CA ARG A 145 -10.98 -11.11 9.04
C ARG A 145 -11.06 -12.47 8.35
N GLY A 146 -11.29 -13.55 9.10
CA GLY A 146 -11.41 -14.90 8.54
C GLY A 146 -10.88 -16.00 9.46
N HIS A 147 -11.00 -17.23 8.97
CA HIS A 147 -10.48 -18.43 9.62
C HIS A 147 -9.12 -18.79 9.05
N PHE A 148 -8.11 -18.00 9.40
CA PHE A 148 -6.73 -18.27 9.04
C PHE A 148 -5.80 -17.83 10.18
N PRO A 149 -4.56 -18.34 10.23
CA PRO A 149 -3.59 -17.90 11.22
C PRO A 149 -3.17 -16.45 11.00
N ALA A 150 -3.26 -15.62 12.04
CA ALA A 150 -2.83 -14.21 12.04
C ALA A 150 -2.10 -13.81 13.33
#